data_AF-A0A3G9J904-F1
#
_entry.id   AF-A0A3G9J904-F1
#
_cell.length_a   1.000
_cell.length_b   1.000
_cell.length_c   1.000
_cell.angle_alpha   90.00
_cell.angle_beta   90.00
_cell.angle_gamma   90.00
#
_symmetry.space_group_name_H-M   'P 1'
#
loop_
_entity.id
_entity.type
_entity.pdbx_description
1 polymer ?
#
loop_
_entity_poly.entity_id
_entity_poly.type
_entity_poly.pdbx_seq_one_letter_code
_entity_poly.pdbx_strand_id
1 'polypeptide(L)'
;MKRNVFTLLIITLLGLHQSFPVSANAVNAPSFLITAKSLADDKVTVNIIVKNMEDLFGYEARFTFDPDRLELVEAKSILDGFSISPKIRGNEIVIAHTKIGNVKGESGDFIISTLTFKSRKVGTSTVTLKSFKEVDHNLDYQTYSLDESVTVGFTNNGTPNNDSGLGNVGSNMDSVNVNEESLKNDKDGKVVVEIAEGKKNVLLPVRAAGIVGNNKLELRFMNFSIFIPVEVLNDLQDLVSSDELEDAQISFKFNKSPEDEKNRLLTSASNKAKSTVTAVGDMIEFSLSIVTKEGKELKLTKFNKPITVKLKVNYHADLELLGIYFIADNGELVYVGGVIADGYMSAEVSHFSRYAVLESDKSFADVAENHWAARAIKVLAAKQIVYGVSDTSFQPNANVTRAEFVAFVVRGLGLKATGLSSFADVNDKAWYAPIVTAANEAGIIKGRSASIFAPNETITREEMTAIIVHAYEYKTGVKTAAEQQNAFADAKEISAWAKDDVNAAFKLGFVSGRGDGRFAPKAWSTRAEATQIIVNLLKKL
;
A
#
# COMPACT_ATOMS: atom_id res chain seq x y z
N MET A 1 25.35 -70.48 -56.89
CA MET A 1 24.09 -71.14 -57.34
C MET A 1 22.95 -70.12 -57.29
N LYS A 2 22.26 -69.92 -58.42
CA LYS A 2 20.84 -69.48 -58.66
C LYS A 2 20.11 -68.73 -57.52
N ARG A 3 19.72 -67.45 -57.67
CA ARG A 3 18.60 -66.81 -58.44
C ARG A 3 17.34 -66.53 -57.57
N ASN A 4 16.89 -65.27 -57.67
CA ASN A 4 15.50 -64.73 -57.65
C ASN A 4 14.85 -64.13 -56.37
N VAL A 5 14.76 -62.79 -56.39
CA VAL A 5 13.57 -61.87 -56.30
C VAL A 5 12.43 -62.15 -55.28
N PHE A 6 12.10 -61.13 -54.45
CA PHE A 6 10.76 -60.49 -54.22
C PHE A 6 10.88 -59.42 -53.10
N THR A 7 10.81 -58.11 -53.39
CA THR A 7 9.65 -57.18 -53.31
C THR A 7 9.14 -56.80 -51.90
N LEU A 8 9.41 -55.54 -51.52
CA LEU A 8 8.57 -54.54 -50.82
C LEU A 8 7.67 -54.95 -49.64
N LEU A 9 8.00 -54.51 -48.42
CA LEU A 9 7.06 -53.91 -47.45
C LEU A 9 7.83 -53.18 -46.34
N ILE A 10 7.82 -51.84 -46.35
CA ILE A 10 8.29 -51.00 -45.24
C ILE A 10 7.07 -50.71 -44.37
N ILE A 11 7.05 -51.29 -43.17
CA ILE A 11 6.04 -51.03 -42.14
C ILE A 11 6.54 -49.83 -41.31
N THR A 12 5.93 -48.68 -41.52
CA THR A 12 6.03 -47.49 -40.68
C THR A 12 5.13 -47.68 -39.46
N LEU A 13 5.72 -47.80 -38.28
CA LEU A 13 5.01 -47.88 -37.01
C LEU A 13 4.64 -46.46 -36.56
N LEU A 14 3.33 -46.17 -36.53
CA LEU A 14 2.73 -44.96 -35.97
C LEU A 14 3.10 -44.85 -34.47
N GLY A 15 3.90 -43.86 -34.11
CA GLY A 15 3.98 -43.34 -32.74
C GLY A 15 2.88 -42.30 -32.54
N LEU A 16 1.90 -42.59 -31.68
CA LEU A 16 1.00 -41.58 -31.14
C LEU A 16 1.82 -40.60 -30.28
N HIS A 17 2.18 -39.45 -30.86
CA HIS A 17 2.47 -38.25 -30.08
C HIS A 17 1.15 -37.53 -29.83
N GLN A 18 0.66 -37.65 -28.60
CA GLN A 18 -0.38 -36.76 -28.11
C GLN A 18 0.21 -35.35 -28.02
N SER A 19 -0.16 -34.52 -28.98
CA SER A 19 0.03 -33.08 -28.93
C SER A 19 -0.86 -32.52 -27.82
N PHE A 20 -0.27 -32.29 -26.64
CA PHE A 20 -0.84 -31.37 -25.68
C PHE A 20 -0.85 -29.98 -26.33
N PRO A 21 -1.98 -29.26 -26.33
CA PRO A 21 -1.95 -27.85 -26.68
C PRO A 21 -1.10 -27.13 -25.64
N VAL A 22 0.04 -26.58 -26.08
CA VAL A 22 0.73 -25.55 -25.31
C VAL A 22 -0.20 -24.36 -25.34
N SER A 23 -0.93 -24.15 -24.24
CA SER A 23 -1.55 -22.88 -23.95
C SER A 23 -0.42 -21.86 -23.90
N ALA A 24 -0.25 -21.07 -24.95
CA ALA A 24 0.50 -19.83 -24.86
C ALA A 24 -0.26 -18.97 -23.84
N ASN A 25 0.25 -18.92 -22.61
CA ASN A 25 -0.17 -17.91 -21.66
C ASN A 25 0.16 -16.58 -22.32
N ALA A 26 -0.86 -15.87 -22.79
CA ALA A 26 -0.71 -14.49 -23.21
C ALA A 26 -0.27 -13.70 -21.97
N VAL A 27 1.04 -13.47 -21.87
CA VAL A 27 1.59 -12.38 -21.06
C VAL A 27 0.84 -11.12 -21.50
N ASN A 28 0.29 -10.36 -20.55
CA ASN A 28 -0.48 -9.16 -20.85
C ASN A 28 0.43 -8.15 -21.56
N ALA A 29 0.42 -8.14 -22.89
CA ALA A 29 1.19 -7.18 -23.68
C ALA A 29 0.85 -5.75 -23.23
N PRO A 30 1.84 -4.83 -23.26
CA PRO A 30 1.59 -3.47 -22.80
C PRO A 30 0.54 -2.80 -23.67
N SER A 31 -0.37 -2.06 -23.03
CA SER A 31 -1.39 -1.28 -23.73
C SER A 31 -1.22 0.21 -23.43
N PHE A 32 -1.50 1.05 -24.42
CA PHE A 32 -1.29 2.49 -24.36
C PHE A 32 -2.63 3.20 -24.35
N LEU A 33 -2.73 4.25 -23.54
CA LEU A 33 -3.90 5.10 -23.42
C LEU A 33 -3.43 6.55 -23.46
N ILE A 34 -4.23 7.43 -24.06
CA ILE A 34 -4.00 8.87 -23.93
C ILE A 34 -5.24 9.55 -23.33
N THR A 35 -5.00 10.48 -22.42
CA THR A 35 -6.05 11.26 -21.77
C THR A 35 -5.71 12.75 -21.85
N ALA A 36 -6.71 13.61 -21.74
CA ALA A 36 -6.51 15.05 -21.77
C ALA A 36 -7.09 15.71 -20.52
N LYS A 37 -6.42 16.77 -20.07
CA LYS A 37 -6.78 17.58 -18.92
C LYS A 37 -6.62 19.05 -19.25
N SER A 38 -7.72 19.80 -19.21
CA SER A 38 -7.67 21.25 -19.40
C SER A 38 -6.95 21.94 -18.23
N LEU A 39 -6.21 22.98 -18.55
CA LEU A 39 -5.53 23.87 -17.62
C LEU A 39 -6.07 25.30 -17.79
N ALA A 40 -5.68 26.21 -16.89
CA ALA A 40 -5.89 27.64 -17.09
C ALA A 40 -5.13 28.17 -18.33
N ASP A 41 -5.48 29.37 -18.79
CA ASP A 41 -4.81 30.09 -19.89
C ASP A 41 -4.83 29.36 -21.25
N ASP A 42 -5.98 28.76 -21.61
CA ASP A 42 -6.21 28.06 -22.88
C ASP A 42 -5.23 26.91 -23.13
N LYS A 43 -4.73 26.28 -22.06
CA LYS A 43 -3.82 25.14 -22.15
C LYS A 43 -4.55 23.82 -21.89
N VAL A 44 -4.05 22.75 -22.48
CA VAL A 44 -4.47 21.38 -22.22
C VAL A 44 -3.23 20.51 -22.11
N THR A 45 -3.21 19.60 -21.14
CA THR A 45 -2.17 18.58 -21.04
C THR A 45 -2.73 17.25 -21.50
N VAL A 46 -2.02 16.60 -22.42
CA VAL A 46 -2.28 15.24 -22.88
C VAL A 46 -1.31 14.30 -22.17
N ASN A 47 -1.83 13.37 -21.38
CA ASN A 47 -1.06 12.34 -20.68
C ASN A 47 -0.97 11.09 -21.54
N ILE A 48 0.22 10.49 -21.58
CA ILE A 48 0.46 9.18 -22.20
C ILE A 48 0.60 8.17 -21.08
N ILE A 49 -0.31 7.19 -21.02
CA ILE A 49 -0.37 6.16 -20.00
C ILE A 49 -0.02 4.82 -20.63
N VAL A 50 0.80 4.04 -19.93
CA VAL A 50 1.01 2.64 -20.26
C VAL A 50 0.48 1.74 -19.16
N LYS A 51 0.03 0.57 -19.57
CA LYS A 51 -0.47 -0.50 -18.72
C LYS A 51 0.32 -1.76 -18.96
N ASN A 52 0.56 -2.56 -17.91
CA ASN A 52 1.29 -3.83 -17.98
C ASN A 52 2.69 -3.69 -18.63
N MET A 53 3.41 -2.60 -18.33
CA MET A 53 4.78 -2.44 -18.82
C MET A 53 5.72 -3.36 -18.04
N GLU A 54 6.65 -4.03 -18.72
CA GLU A 54 7.61 -4.92 -18.04
C GLU A 54 8.91 -4.21 -17.72
N ASP A 55 9.47 -3.45 -18.66
CA ASP A 55 10.82 -2.87 -18.50
C ASP A 55 11.05 -1.67 -19.41
N LEU A 56 10.44 -0.53 -19.12
CA LEU A 56 10.62 0.69 -19.91
C LEU A 56 11.87 1.46 -19.48
N PHE A 57 12.98 1.26 -20.18
CA PHE A 57 14.22 2.02 -19.99
C PHE A 57 14.28 3.28 -20.85
N GLY A 58 13.68 3.26 -22.03
CA GLY A 58 13.60 4.42 -22.91
C GLY A 58 12.45 4.30 -23.89
N TYR A 59 12.13 5.40 -24.56
CA TYR A 59 11.13 5.39 -25.62
C TYR A 59 11.31 6.48 -26.67
N GLU A 60 10.71 6.24 -27.83
CA GLU A 60 10.33 7.26 -28.81
C GLU A 60 8.82 7.17 -29.02
N ALA A 61 8.10 8.29 -28.91
CA ALA A 61 6.67 8.36 -29.14
C ALA A 61 6.35 9.38 -30.23
N ARG A 62 5.44 9.00 -31.15
CA ARG A 62 5.04 9.80 -32.31
C ARG A 62 3.56 10.13 -32.26
N PHE A 63 3.26 11.41 -32.44
CA PHE A 63 1.90 11.92 -32.37
C PHE A 63 1.55 12.68 -33.63
N THR A 64 0.25 12.72 -33.94
CA THR A 64 -0.34 13.69 -34.85
C THR A 64 -1.26 14.65 -34.12
N PHE A 65 -1.29 15.91 -34.54
CA PHE A 65 -2.15 16.95 -33.98
C PHE A 65 -2.55 17.97 -35.08
N ASP A 66 -3.54 18.82 -34.83
CA ASP A 66 -3.88 19.92 -35.74
C ASP A 66 -3.06 21.19 -35.41
N PRO A 67 -2.04 21.57 -36.23
CA PRO A 67 -1.21 22.73 -35.96
C PRO A 67 -1.92 24.08 -36.14
N ASP A 68 -3.07 24.11 -36.82
CA ASP A 68 -3.88 25.33 -36.97
C ASP A 68 -4.71 25.63 -35.71
N ARG A 69 -4.86 24.63 -34.83
CA ARG A 69 -5.67 24.72 -33.59
C ARG A 69 -4.85 24.59 -32.33
N LEU A 70 -3.70 23.92 -32.36
CA LEU A 70 -2.88 23.62 -31.20
C LEU A 70 -1.43 24.02 -31.42
N GLU A 71 -0.78 24.47 -30.35
CA GLU A 71 0.65 24.71 -30.27
C GLU A 71 1.23 23.91 -29.12
N LEU A 72 2.17 22.99 -29.40
CA LEU A 72 2.89 22.30 -28.33
C LEU A 72 3.78 23.32 -27.60
N VAL A 73 3.53 23.51 -26.30
CA VAL A 73 4.30 24.41 -25.43
C VAL A 73 5.29 23.66 -24.56
N GLU A 74 5.00 22.41 -24.21
CA GLU A 74 5.89 21.59 -23.38
C GLU A 74 5.70 20.11 -23.70
N ALA A 75 6.77 19.34 -23.64
CA ALA A 75 6.71 17.90 -23.50
C ALA A 75 7.63 17.48 -22.36
N LYS A 76 7.13 16.65 -21.45
CA LYS A 76 7.86 16.24 -20.25
C LYS A 76 7.69 14.76 -19.98
N SER A 77 8.81 14.05 -19.93
CA SER A 77 8.85 12.68 -19.40
C SER A 77 8.69 12.71 -17.89
N ILE A 78 7.94 11.74 -17.34
CA ILE A 78 7.87 11.51 -15.89
C ILE A 78 8.99 10.58 -15.42
N LEU A 79 9.66 9.90 -16.36
CA LEU A 79 10.81 9.06 -16.08
C LEU A 79 12.06 9.90 -15.78
N ASP A 80 12.88 9.40 -14.86
CA ASP A 80 14.22 9.94 -14.60
C ASP A 80 15.15 9.63 -15.76
N GLY A 81 15.86 10.65 -16.27
CA GLY A 81 16.80 10.47 -17.35
C GLY A 81 16.91 11.67 -18.26
N PHE A 82 17.27 11.41 -19.51
CA PHE A 82 17.47 12.44 -20.52
C PHE A 82 16.32 12.42 -21.53
N SER A 83 15.68 13.56 -21.71
CA SER A 83 14.72 13.79 -22.80
C SER A 83 15.35 14.65 -23.87
N ILE A 84 15.10 14.33 -25.15
CA ILE A 84 15.41 15.28 -26.22
C ILE A 84 14.30 16.32 -26.35
N SER A 85 14.64 17.52 -26.83
CA SER A 85 13.63 18.51 -27.21
C SER A 85 12.68 17.92 -28.26
N PRO A 86 11.36 18.15 -28.14
CA PRO A 86 10.39 17.65 -29.10
C PRO A 86 10.71 18.11 -30.52
N LYS A 87 10.65 17.17 -31.47
CA LYS A 87 10.76 17.48 -32.89
C LYS A 87 9.36 17.65 -33.46
N ILE A 88 9.04 18.83 -33.97
CA ILE A 88 7.75 19.14 -34.58
C ILE A 88 7.96 19.33 -36.09
N ARG A 89 7.20 18.62 -36.91
CA ARG A 89 7.22 18.75 -38.38
C ARG A 89 5.79 18.73 -38.91
N GLY A 90 5.25 19.91 -39.25
CA GLY A 90 3.86 20.04 -39.68
C GLY A 90 2.91 19.60 -38.58
N ASN A 91 2.15 18.54 -38.84
CA ASN A 91 1.19 17.95 -37.91
C ASN A 91 1.79 16.82 -37.05
N GLU A 92 3.08 16.51 -37.17
CA GLU A 92 3.73 15.44 -36.41
C GLU A 92 4.59 15.96 -35.26
N ILE A 93 4.53 15.27 -34.12
CA ILE A 93 5.41 15.48 -32.97
C ILE A 93 6.14 14.17 -32.69
N VAL A 94 7.45 14.26 -32.48
CA VAL A 94 8.28 13.16 -31.98
C VAL A 94 8.93 13.58 -30.67
N ILE A 95 8.71 12.79 -29.63
CA ILE A 95 9.42 12.91 -28.35
C ILE A 95 10.23 11.64 -28.11
N ALA A 96 11.35 11.76 -27.40
CA ALA A 96 12.10 10.59 -26.96
C ALA A 96 12.76 10.85 -25.60
N HIS A 97 12.92 9.77 -24.84
CA HIS A 97 13.51 9.78 -23.51
C HIS A 97 14.31 8.50 -23.29
N THR A 98 15.36 8.58 -22.47
CA THR A 98 16.11 7.41 -21.98
C THR A 98 16.53 7.62 -20.54
N LYS A 99 16.45 6.57 -19.73
CA LYS A 99 17.15 6.51 -18.45
C LYS A 99 18.67 6.54 -18.69
N ILE A 100 19.43 6.89 -17.65
CA ILE A 100 20.89 6.96 -17.69
C ILE A 100 21.47 6.00 -16.64
N GLY A 101 22.54 5.30 -16.99
CA GLY A 101 23.25 4.40 -16.08
C GLY A 101 22.73 2.97 -16.13
N ASN A 102 23.34 2.11 -15.32
CA ASN A 102 22.98 0.69 -15.22
C ASN A 102 21.83 0.50 -14.23
N VAL A 103 20.64 0.97 -14.62
CA VAL A 103 19.41 0.87 -13.83
C VAL A 103 18.37 0.08 -14.61
N LYS A 104 17.44 -0.58 -13.91
CA LYS A 104 16.31 -1.25 -14.55
C LYS A 104 15.33 -0.23 -15.17
N GLY A 105 14.60 -0.66 -16.18
CA GLY A 105 13.45 0.07 -16.70
C GLY A 105 12.29 0.09 -15.70
N GLU A 106 11.30 0.96 -15.96
CA GLU A 106 10.09 1.04 -15.17
C GLU A 106 9.10 -0.07 -15.55
N SER A 107 8.43 -0.63 -14.55
CA SER A 107 7.42 -1.69 -14.71
C SER A 107 6.06 -1.26 -14.16
N GLY A 108 4.99 -1.86 -14.68
CA GLY A 108 3.61 -1.68 -14.22
C GLY A 108 2.83 -0.60 -14.97
N ASP A 109 1.90 0.02 -14.26
CA ASP A 109 0.97 1.02 -14.80
C ASP A 109 1.37 2.44 -14.40
N PHE A 110 1.67 3.29 -15.38
CA PHE A 110 2.12 4.66 -15.09
C PHE A 110 1.94 5.62 -16.28
N ILE A 111 2.02 6.92 -15.99
CA ILE A 111 2.11 7.98 -17.01
C ILE A 111 3.57 8.06 -17.46
N ILE A 112 3.81 7.87 -18.76
CA ILE A 112 5.13 7.93 -19.37
C ILE A 112 5.57 9.39 -19.58
N SER A 113 4.67 10.19 -20.15
CA SER A 113 4.95 11.55 -20.60
C SER A 113 3.69 12.40 -20.58
N THR A 114 3.91 13.71 -20.53
CA THR A 114 2.87 14.73 -20.71
C THR A 114 3.23 15.64 -21.88
N LEU A 115 2.24 15.98 -22.71
CA LEU A 115 2.33 16.99 -23.76
C LEU A 115 1.39 18.14 -23.41
N THR A 116 1.91 19.32 -23.14
CA THR A 116 1.08 20.50 -22.90
C THR A 116 0.95 21.28 -24.19
N PHE A 117 -0.29 21.53 -24.60
CA PHE A 117 -0.65 22.34 -25.75
C PHE A 117 -1.32 23.63 -25.29
N LYS A 118 -1.10 24.71 -26.04
CA LYS A 118 -1.88 25.93 -25.99
C LYS A 118 -2.81 25.98 -27.19
N SER A 119 -4.05 26.42 -26.98
CA SER A 119 -4.99 26.65 -28.08
C SER A 119 -4.58 27.82 -28.95
N ARG A 120 -4.74 27.67 -30.27
CA ARG A 120 -4.67 28.75 -31.25
C ARG A 120 -6.06 29.25 -31.67
N LYS A 121 -7.09 28.41 -31.57
CA LYS A 121 -8.46 28.69 -32.03
C LYS A 121 -9.48 27.99 -31.15
N VAL A 122 -10.61 28.66 -30.94
CA VAL A 122 -11.81 28.07 -30.31
C VAL A 122 -12.32 26.87 -31.11
N GLY A 123 -12.85 25.89 -30.37
CA GLY A 123 -13.39 24.64 -30.90
C GLY A 123 -12.64 23.42 -30.38
N THR A 124 -12.89 22.27 -31.00
CA THR A 124 -12.23 21.01 -30.66
C THR A 124 -11.07 20.70 -31.61
N SER A 125 -10.10 19.92 -31.13
CA SER A 125 -8.99 19.36 -31.89
C SER A 125 -8.68 17.96 -31.38
N THR A 126 -7.97 17.15 -32.16
CA THR A 126 -7.59 15.79 -31.76
C THR A 126 -6.07 15.66 -31.72
N VAL A 127 -5.57 14.98 -30.68
CA VAL A 127 -4.19 14.52 -30.60
C VAL A 127 -4.22 12.99 -30.64
N THR A 128 -3.41 12.39 -31.50
CA THR A 128 -3.38 10.94 -31.71
C THR A 128 -1.97 10.41 -31.52
N LEU A 129 -1.80 9.38 -30.71
CA LEU A 129 -0.56 8.60 -30.59
C LEU A 129 -0.52 7.55 -31.70
N LYS A 130 0.38 7.71 -32.67
CA LYS A 130 0.49 6.85 -33.86
C LYS A 130 1.48 5.70 -33.68
N SER A 131 2.53 5.91 -32.89
CA SER A 131 3.47 4.84 -32.59
C SER A 131 4.20 5.09 -31.29
N PHE A 132 4.55 4.00 -30.63
CA PHE A 132 5.41 3.98 -29.46
C PHE A 132 6.53 2.97 -29.69
N LYS A 133 7.78 3.39 -29.62
CA LYS A 133 8.94 2.50 -29.61
C LYS A 133 9.44 2.43 -28.18
N GLU A 134 9.29 1.28 -27.56
CA GLU A 134 9.84 0.92 -26.25
C GLU A 134 11.28 0.46 -26.41
N VAL A 135 12.12 0.80 -25.43
CA VAL A 135 13.49 0.31 -25.27
C VAL A 135 13.64 -0.21 -23.85
N ASP A 136 14.14 -1.43 -23.71
CA ASP A 136 14.36 -2.10 -22.43
C ASP A 136 15.76 -1.81 -21.84
N HIS A 137 16.05 -2.27 -20.61
CA HIS A 137 17.36 -2.01 -19.98
C HIS A 137 18.52 -2.75 -20.65
N ASN A 138 18.24 -3.76 -21.48
CA ASN A 138 19.21 -4.45 -22.32
C ASN A 138 19.40 -3.76 -23.69
N LEU A 139 18.70 -2.66 -23.92
CA LEU A 139 18.65 -1.88 -25.16
C LEU A 139 17.99 -2.62 -26.33
N ASP A 140 17.27 -3.70 -26.03
CA ASP A 140 16.34 -4.31 -26.98
C ASP A 140 15.12 -3.39 -27.13
N TYR A 141 14.48 -3.44 -28.30
CA TYR A 141 13.37 -2.53 -28.59
C TYR A 141 12.21 -3.23 -29.28
N GLN A 142 11.01 -2.76 -28.95
CA GLN A 142 9.77 -3.16 -29.60
C GLN A 142 9.02 -1.90 -30.05
N THR A 143 8.40 -1.96 -31.23
CA THR A 143 7.60 -0.85 -31.76
C THR A 143 6.14 -1.26 -31.87
N TYR A 144 5.28 -0.43 -31.31
CA TYR A 144 3.83 -0.55 -31.35
C TYR A 144 3.28 0.49 -32.32
N SER A 145 2.50 0.03 -33.30
CA SER A 145 1.66 0.89 -34.13
C SER A 145 0.32 1.10 -33.42
N LEU A 146 -0.07 2.35 -33.23
CA LEU A 146 -1.18 2.77 -32.38
C LEU A 146 -2.09 3.74 -33.16
N ASP A 147 -3.31 3.94 -32.68
CA ASP A 147 -4.22 4.99 -33.19
C ASP A 147 -5.04 5.64 -32.06
N GLU A 148 -4.48 5.60 -30.84
CA GLU A 148 -5.13 6.12 -29.64
C GLU A 148 -5.26 7.63 -29.74
N SER A 149 -6.50 8.12 -29.63
CA SER A 149 -6.85 9.50 -29.90
C SER A 149 -7.57 10.13 -28.71
N VAL A 150 -7.31 11.41 -28.46
CA VAL A 150 -8.05 12.22 -27.48
C VAL A 150 -8.49 13.53 -28.11
N THR A 151 -9.75 13.89 -27.91
CA THR A 151 -10.30 15.17 -28.33
C THR A 151 -10.14 16.20 -27.21
N VAL A 152 -9.58 17.36 -27.55
CA VAL A 152 -9.39 18.51 -26.65
C VAL A 152 -10.26 19.68 -27.12
N GLY A 153 -10.89 20.41 -26.20
CA GLY A 153 -11.82 21.50 -26.52
C GLY A 153 -11.46 22.83 -25.85
N PHE A 154 -11.67 23.94 -26.56
CA PHE A 154 -11.39 25.31 -26.11
C PHE A 154 -12.56 26.25 -26.44
N THR A 155 -12.91 27.15 -25.52
CA THR A 155 -14.01 28.13 -25.65
C THR A 155 -13.49 29.55 -25.46
N ASN A 156 -14.12 30.54 -26.12
CA ASN A 156 -13.84 31.96 -25.84
C ASN A 156 -14.37 32.26 -24.43
N ASN A 157 -13.46 32.53 -23.49
CA ASN A 157 -13.67 32.61 -22.04
C ASN A 157 -13.81 31.24 -21.35
N GLY A 158 -12.70 30.72 -20.81
CA GLY A 158 -12.59 30.24 -19.43
C GLY A 158 -13.59 29.21 -18.87
N THR A 159 -14.40 28.54 -19.69
CA THR A 159 -15.34 27.52 -19.24
C THR A 159 -15.57 26.48 -20.35
N PRO A 160 -15.17 25.20 -20.16
CA PRO A 160 -15.38 24.16 -21.16
C PRO A 160 -16.87 23.83 -21.31
N ASN A 161 -17.34 23.82 -22.55
CA ASN A 161 -18.70 23.41 -22.91
C ASN A 161 -18.67 21.92 -23.32
N ASN A 162 -19.31 21.06 -22.53
CA ASN A 162 -19.69 19.71 -22.93
C ASN A 162 -21.15 19.77 -23.35
N ASP A 163 -21.41 19.74 -24.65
CA ASP A 163 -22.77 19.58 -25.19
C ASP A 163 -23.03 18.10 -25.48
N SER A 164 -23.80 17.48 -24.59
CA SER A 164 -24.77 16.46 -24.95
C SER A 164 -26.01 16.77 -24.14
N GLY A 165 -26.99 17.42 -24.79
CA GLY A 165 -28.16 17.99 -24.14
C GLY A 165 -28.86 17.09 -23.14
N LEU A 166 -29.18 17.69 -21.98
CA LEU A 166 -30.39 17.52 -21.17
C LEU A 166 -30.27 18.50 -19.98
N GLY A 167 -31.26 19.38 -19.82
CA GLY A 167 -31.70 19.93 -18.54
C GLY A 167 -30.70 20.68 -17.65
N ASN A 168 -30.87 21.99 -17.58
CA ASN A 168 -30.22 22.91 -16.65
C ASN A 168 -30.39 22.52 -15.16
N VAL A 169 -29.33 22.02 -14.51
CA VAL A 169 -29.07 22.11 -13.04
C VAL A 169 -27.54 22.15 -12.88
N GLY A 170 -27.01 23.16 -12.17
CA GLY A 170 -25.56 23.44 -12.08
C GLY A 170 -24.71 22.24 -11.67
N SER A 171 -23.83 21.78 -12.56
CA SER A 171 -22.95 20.64 -12.32
C SER A 171 -21.57 21.08 -11.83
N ASN A 172 -21.28 20.70 -10.60
CA ASN A 172 -19.99 20.80 -9.94
C ASN A 172 -18.96 19.96 -10.73
N MET A 173 -18.04 20.59 -11.48
CA MET A 173 -17.05 19.93 -12.35
C MET A 173 -16.17 18.88 -11.63
N ASP A 174 -16.07 18.97 -10.30
CA ASP A 174 -15.29 18.07 -9.44
C ASP A 174 -16.06 16.81 -8.99
N SER A 175 -17.35 16.69 -9.33
CA SER A 175 -18.21 15.57 -8.89
C SER A 175 -18.37 14.49 -9.95
N VAL A 176 -18.55 13.25 -9.49
CA VAL A 176 -19.03 12.10 -10.27
C VAL A 176 -20.26 11.51 -9.60
N ASN A 177 -21.34 11.32 -10.36
CA ASN A 177 -22.54 10.63 -9.92
C ASN A 177 -22.43 9.15 -10.28
N VAL A 178 -22.49 8.29 -9.27
CA VAL A 178 -22.50 6.84 -9.39
C VAL A 178 -23.95 6.39 -9.44
N ASN A 179 -24.31 5.63 -10.46
CA ASN A 179 -25.67 5.09 -10.59
C ASN A 179 -25.77 3.68 -9.97
N GLU A 180 -26.98 3.24 -9.67
CA GLU A 180 -27.20 1.93 -9.05
C GLU A 180 -26.68 0.76 -9.89
N GLU A 181 -26.71 0.88 -11.23
CA GLU A 181 -26.25 -0.18 -12.13
C GLU A 181 -24.74 -0.41 -12.01
N SER A 182 -23.95 0.65 -11.86
CA SER A 182 -22.51 0.56 -11.64
C SER A 182 -22.13 -0.09 -10.31
N LEU A 183 -23.08 -0.23 -9.37
CA LEU A 183 -22.87 -0.89 -8.08
C LEU A 183 -23.21 -2.39 -8.09
N LYS A 184 -23.70 -2.93 -9.21
CA LYS A 184 -24.03 -4.37 -9.34
C LYS A 184 -22.85 -5.21 -9.86
N ASN A 185 -21.67 -4.63 -9.96
CA ASN A 185 -20.49 -5.26 -10.56
C ASN A 185 -19.62 -6.01 -9.53
N ASP A 186 -20.12 -7.14 -9.03
CA ASP A 186 -19.35 -7.99 -8.11
C ASP A 186 -18.15 -8.66 -8.82
N LYS A 187 -16.96 -8.43 -8.28
CA LYS A 187 -15.72 -9.16 -8.59
C LYS A 187 -15.02 -9.54 -7.29
N ASP A 188 -14.94 -10.84 -7.01
CA ASP A 188 -14.22 -11.39 -5.85
C ASP A 188 -14.67 -10.81 -4.50
N GLY A 189 -15.97 -10.58 -4.32
CA GLY A 189 -16.55 -10.04 -3.08
C GLY A 189 -16.38 -8.52 -2.94
N LYS A 190 -16.18 -7.81 -4.06
CA LYS A 190 -15.97 -6.37 -4.12
C LYS A 190 -16.78 -5.76 -5.25
N VAL A 191 -17.38 -4.61 -4.97
CA VAL A 191 -18.02 -3.73 -5.96
C VAL A 191 -17.04 -2.60 -6.27
N VAL A 192 -16.65 -2.43 -7.52
CA VAL A 192 -15.58 -1.48 -7.89
C VAL A 192 -16.14 -0.33 -8.71
N VAL A 193 -15.91 0.89 -8.24
CA VAL A 193 -16.26 2.12 -8.96
C VAL A 193 -14.96 2.83 -9.36
N GLU A 194 -14.69 2.86 -10.67
CA GLU A 194 -13.56 3.59 -11.23
C GLU A 194 -13.86 5.09 -11.27
N ILE A 195 -12.98 5.89 -10.68
CA ILE A 195 -13.12 7.34 -10.57
C ILE A 195 -12.10 8.03 -11.47
N ALA A 196 -12.62 8.80 -12.44
CA ALA A 196 -11.81 9.55 -13.39
C ALA A 196 -10.93 10.60 -12.70
N GLU A 197 -9.77 10.90 -13.31
CA GLU A 197 -8.84 11.90 -12.78
C GLU A 197 -9.52 13.27 -12.59
N GLY A 198 -9.19 13.95 -11.49
CA GLY A 198 -9.73 15.28 -11.18
C GLY A 198 -11.09 15.27 -10.47
N LYS A 199 -11.80 14.14 -10.44
CA LYS A 199 -13.03 14.00 -9.66
C LYS A 199 -12.69 13.84 -8.19
N LYS A 200 -13.10 14.80 -7.36
CA LYS A 200 -12.82 14.86 -5.91
C LYS A 200 -14.02 14.51 -5.05
N ASN A 201 -15.22 14.55 -5.64
CA ASN A 201 -16.48 14.24 -4.97
C ASN A 201 -17.18 13.08 -5.70
N VAL A 202 -17.53 12.03 -4.98
CA VAL A 202 -18.23 10.85 -5.48
C VAL A 202 -19.58 10.79 -4.80
N LEU A 203 -20.64 10.88 -5.60
CA LEU A 203 -22.03 10.84 -5.14
C LEU A 203 -22.60 9.46 -5.44
N LEU A 204 -22.84 8.69 -4.38
CA LEU A 204 -23.42 7.35 -4.39
C LEU A 204 -24.93 7.45 -4.12
N PRO A 205 -25.76 6.53 -4.67
CA PRO A 205 -27.15 6.41 -4.27
C PRO A 205 -27.24 6.10 -2.77
N VAL A 206 -28.22 6.67 -2.05
CA VAL A 206 -28.42 6.36 -0.62
C VAL A 206 -28.62 4.87 -0.36
N ARG A 207 -29.16 4.13 -1.34
CA ARG A 207 -29.35 2.67 -1.29
C ARG A 207 -28.11 1.85 -1.63
N ALA A 208 -26.94 2.47 -1.77
CA ALA A 208 -25.69 1.77 -2.12
C ALA A 208 -25.40 0.59 -1.20
N ALA A 209 -25.66 0.72 0.11
CA ALA A 209 -25.49 -0.37 1.07
C ALA A 209 -26.26 -1.65 0.68
N GLY A 210 -27.54 -1.51 0.31
CA GLY A 210 -28.38 -2.64 -0.08
C GLY A 210 -27.99 -3.25 -1.43
N ILE A 211 -27.44 -2.44 -2.35
CA ILE A 211 -26.99 -2.91 -3.67
C ILE A 211 -25.66 -3.65 -3.56
N VAL A 212 -24.72 -3.11 -2.76
CA VAL A 212 -23.41 -3.74 -2.50
C VAL A 212 -23.56 -5.04 -1.69
N GLY A 213 -24.57 -5.13 -0.83
CA GLY A 213 -24.90 -6.35 -0.11
C GLY A 213 -23.85 -6.72 0.93
N ASN A 214 -23.26 -7.91 0.83
CA ASN A 214 -22.20 -8.37 1.75
C ASN A 214 -20.78 -8.02 1.27
N ASN A 215 -20.65 -7.35 0.13
CA ASN A 215 -19.37 -7.02 -0.48
C ASN A 215 -18.78 -5.72 0.10
N LYS A 216 -17.53 -5.41 -0.23
CA LYS A 216 -16.94 -4.09 0.05
C LYS A 216 -17.06 -3.18 -1.17
N LEU A 217 -17.35 -1.90 -0.96
CA LEU A 217 -17.32 -0.90 -2.02
C LEU A 217 -15.91 -0.34 -2.16
N GLU A 218 -15.27 -0.55 -3.32
CA GLU A 218 -13.99 0.07 -3.68
C GLU A 218 -14.23 1.31 -4.55
N LEU A 219 -13.86 2.48 -4.05
CA LEU A 219 -13.70 3.69 -4.87
C LEU A 219 -12.25 3.72 -5.37
N ARG A 220 -12.04 3.44 -6.65
CA ARG A 220 -10.71 3.35 -7.26
C ARG A 220 -10.34 4.64 -7.97
N PHE A 221 -9.29 5.29 -7.50
CA PHE A 221 -8.66 6.44 -8.14
C PHE A 221 -7.32 6.02 -8.76
N MET A 222 -6.73 6.90 -9.57
CA MET A 222 -5.46 6.62 -10.27
C MET A 222 -4.32 6.16 -9.32
N ASN A 223 -4.16 6.82 -8.17
CA ASN A 223 -3.04 6.59 -7.25
C ASN A 223 -3.45 6.01 -5.88
N PHE A 224 -4.75 5.79 -5.65
CA PHE A 224 -5.22 5.23 -4.39
C PHE A 224 -6.61 4.60 -4.55
N SER A 225 -7.00 3.80 -3.57
CA SER A 225 -8.34 3.23 -3.47
C SER A 225 -8.83 3.32 -2.04
N ILE A 226 -10.14 3.53 -1.87
CA ILE A 226 -10.80 3.51 -0.57
C ILE A 226 -11.84 2.40 -0.57
N PHE A 227 -11.72 1.47 0.39
CA PHE A 227 -12.68 0.39 0.57
C PHE A 227 -13.59 0.74 1.75
N ILE A 228 -14.86 0.97 1.44
CA ILE A 228 -15.89 1.36 2.41
C ILE A 228 -16.74 0.11 2.73
N PRO A 229 -16.75 -0.34 4.00
CA PRO A 229 -17.66 -1.40 4.43
C PRO A 229 -19.11 -0.94 4.35
N VAL A 230 -20.02 -1.89 4.11
CA VAL A 230 -21.46 -1.62 4.02
C VAL A 230 -22.02 -1.09 5.34
N GLU A 231 -21.46 -1.50 6.49
CA GLU A 231 -21.82 -0.96 7.79
C GLU A 231 -21.54 0.53 7.91
N VAL A 232 -20.47 1.03 7.29
CA VAL A 232 -20.16 2.48 7.26
C VAL A 232 -21.14 3.23 6.35
N LEU A 233 -21.64 2.59 5.28
CA LEU A 233 -22.71 3.14 4.45
C LEU A 233 -24.06 3.17 5.18
N ASN A 234 -24.30 2.24 6.11
CA ASN A 234 -25.46 2.25 6.98
C ASN A 234 -25.34 3.32 8.07
N ASP A 235 -24.16 3.47 8.70
CA ASP A 235 -23.88 4.53 9.68
C ASP A 235 -24.23 5.94 9.13
N LEU A 236 -24.10 6.15 7.80
CA LEU A 236 -24.49 7.39 7.11
C LEU A 236 -26.00 7.58 6.97
N GLN A 237 -26.74 6.51 6.68
CA GLN A 237 -28.20 6.55 6.54
C GLN A 237 -28.86 6.85 7.89
N ASP A 238 -28.26 6.37 8.98
CA ASP A 238 -28.73 6.62 10.35
C ASP A 238 -28.60 8.09 10.80
N LEU A 239 -27.91 8.95 10.03
CA LEU A 239 -27.77 10.38 10.34
C LEU A 239 -29.02 11.21 10.01
N VAL A 240 -29.93 10.68 9.20
CA VAL A 240 -31.13 11.39 8.73
C VAL A 240 -32.38 10.58 9.04
N SER A 241 -33.54 11.24 9.07
CA SER A 241 -34.81 10.53 9.26
C SER A 241 -35.25 9.79 7.99
N SER A 242 -36.17 8.83 8.13
CA SER A 242 -36.60 7.97 6.99
C SER A 242 -37.25 8.74 5.84
N ASP A 243 -37.86 9.90 6.13
CA ASP A 243 -38.40 10.84 5.14
C ASP A 243 -37.31 11.65 4.43
N GLU A 244 -36.22 11.99 5.12
CA GLU A 244 -35.06 12.70 4.53
C GLU A 244 -34.18 11.77 3.65
N LEU A 245 -34.39 10.45 3.68
CA LEU A 245 -33.67 9.49 2.83
C LEU A 245 -34.16 9.49 1.38
N GLU A 246 -35.36 9.98 1.10
CA GLU A 246 -35.89 10.02 -0.28
C GLU A 246 -35.03 10.95 -1.14
N ASP A 247 -34.53 10.43 -2.27
CA ASP A 247 -33.59 11.13 -3.17
C ASP A 247 -32.26 11.58 -2.54
N ALA A 248 -31.94 11.16 -1.31
CA ALA A 248 -30.65 11.45 -0.70
C ALA A 248 -29.49 10.76 -1.44
N GLN A 249 -28.29 11.30 -1.26
CA GLN A 249 -27.05 10.74 -1.80
C GLN A 249 -25.98 10.63 -0.71
N ILE A 250 -25.16 9.60 -0.79
CA ILE A 250 -23.95 9.49 0.02
C ILE A 250 -22.82 10.19 -0.75
N SER A 251 -22.10 11.08 -0.08
CA SER A 251 -21.01 11.88 -0.64
C SER A 251 -19.67 11.44 -0.04
N PHE A 252 -18.80 10.88 -0.86
CA PHE A 252 -17.37 10.72 -0.54
C PHE A 252 -16.58 11.87 -1.16
N LYS A 253 -15.88 12.62 -0.32
CA LYS A 253 -14.97 13.68 -0.75
C LYS A 253 -13.55 13.36 -0.33
N PHE A 254 -12.58 13.68 -1.17
CA PHE A 254 -11.18 13.68 -0.75
C PHE A 254 -10.45 14.95 -1.21
N ASN A 255 -9.40 15.29 -0.46
CA ASN A 255 -8.44 16.32 -0.81
C ASN A 255 -7.03 15.75 -0.69
N LYS A 256 -6.16 16.15 -1.61
CA LYS A 256 -4.71 15.97 -1.45
C LYS A 256 -4.16 17.17 -0.70
N SER A 257 -3.30 16.94 0.28
CA SER A 257 -2.61 18.04 0.95
C SER A 257 -1.75 18.82 -0.06
N PRO A 258 -1.88 20.15 -0.14
CA PRO A 258 -0.95 20.99 -0.89
C PRO A 258 0.51 20.74 -0.49
N GLU A 259 1.44 20.95 -1.42
CA GLU A 259 2.85 20.59 -1.22
C GLU A 259 3.50 21.34 -0.04
N ASP A 260 3.16 22.61 0.14
CA ASP A 260 3.62 23.45 1.25
C ASP A 260 3.07 22.96 2.61
N GLU A 261 1.78 22.62 2.67
CA GLU A 261 1.17 22.04 3.87
C GLU A 261 1.78 20.69 4.21
N LYS A 262 1.93 19.81 3.20
CA LYS A 262 2.57 18.49 3.34
C LYS A 262 3.98 18.63 3.92
N ASN A 263 4.80 19.53 3.37
CA ASN A 263 6.17 19.76 3.82
C ASN A 263 6.25 20.31 5.26
N ARG A 264 5.31 21.20 5.64
CA ARG A 264 5.21 21.69 7.03
C ARG A 264 4.87 20.56 8.01
N LEU A 265 3.92 19.69 7.66
CA LEU A 265 3.54 18.55 8.48
C LEU A 265 4.69 17.55 8.62
N LEU A 266 5.36 17.20 7.53
CA LEU A 266 6.52 16.29 7.54
C LEU A 266 7.68 16.85 8.40
N THR A 267 7.93 18.16 8.34
CA THR A 267 8.93 18.82 9.19
C THR A 267 8.54 18.75 10.67
N SER A 268 7.27 19.02 10.99
CA SER A 268 6.76 18.92 12.36
C SER A 268 6.89 17.49 12.91
N ALA A 269 6.45 16.50 12.12
CA ALA A 269 6.56 15.09 12.44
C ALA A 269 8.02 14.66 12.64
N SER A 270 8.93 15.07 11.75
CA SER A 270 10.36 14.76 11.85
C SER A 270 10.97 15.31 13.14
N ASN A 271 10.66 16.57 13.48
CA ASN A 271 11.18 17.23 14.68
C ASN A 271 10.67 16.61 15.98
N LYS A 272 9.40 16.16 16.00
CA LYS A 272 8.77 15.57 17.19
C LYS A 272 9.17 14.11 17.37
N ALA A 273 9.23 13.34 16.28
CA ALA A 273 9.64 11.94 16.30
C ALA A 273 11.16 11.76 16.45
N LYS A 274 11.96 12.82 16.23
CA LYS A 274 13.43 12.75 16.14
C LYS A 274 13.87 11.71 15.11
N SER A 275 13.26 11.80 13.93
CA SER A 275 13.49 10.91 12.80
C SER A 275 13.38 11.70 11.51
N THR A 276 14.00 11.24 10.44
CA THR A 276 13.72 11.76 9.10
C THR A 276 12.40 11.15 8.62
N VAL A 277 11.40 11.99 8.34
CA VAL A 277 10.08 11.54 7.84
C VAL A 277 9.86 12.10 6.44
N THR A 278 9.72 11.23 5.46
CA THR A 278 9.48 11.59 4.05
C THR A 278 8.20 10.93 3.56
N ALA A 279 7.49 11.60 2.65
CA ALA A 279 6.31 11.03 2.01
C ALA A 279 6.69 10.32 0.73
N VAL A 280 6.15 9.11 0.53
CA VAL A 280 6.42 8.23 -0.61
C VAL A 280 5.17 8.12 -1.50
N GLY A 281 4.45 9.24 -1.62
CA GLY A 281 3.19 9.34 -2.35
C GLY A 281 2.38 10.56 -1.96
N ASP A 282 1.12 10.56 -2.37
CA ASP A 282 0.14 11.59 -2.00
C ASP A 282 -0.24 11.47 -0.50
N MET A 283 -0.46 12.61 0.15
CA MET A 283 -1.11 12.69 1.46
C MET A 283 -2.57 13.05 1.24
N ILE A 284 -3.48 12.16 1.63
CA ILE A 284 -4.91 12.30 1.36
C ILE A 284 -5.72 12.46 2.64
N GLU A 285 -6.69 13.36 2.60
CA GLU A 285 -7.74 13.51 3.59
C GLU A 285 -9.06 13.17 2.92
N PHE A 286 -9.92 12.39 3.57
CA PHE A 286 -11.23 12.07 3.03
C PHE A 286 -12.33 12.25 4.08
N SER A 287 -13.55 12.48 3.60
CA SER A 287 -14.75 12.60 4.42
C SER A 287 -15.92 11.89 3.77
N LEU A 288 -16.82 11.39 4.62
CA LEU A 288 -18.10 10.82 4.22
C LEU A 288 -19.24 11.66 4.77
N SER A 289 -20.25 11.91 3.95
CA SER A 289 -21.45 12.64 4.31
C SER A 289 -22.69 12.05 3.63
N ILE A 290 -23.87 12.36 4.16
CA ILE A 290 -25.14 12.18 3.47
C ILE A 290 -25.68 13.57 3.09
N VAL A 291 -26.13 13.70 1.85
CA VAL A 291 -26.69 14.92 1.27
C VAL A 291 -28.15 14.63 0.95
N THR A 292 -29.05 15.30 1.66
CA THR A 292 -30.50 15.19 1.43
C THR A 292 -30.91 15.86 0.12
N LYS A 293 -32.15 15.61 -0.33
CA LYS A 293 -32.75 16.25 -1.51
C LYS A 293 -32.74 17.78 -1.43
N GLU A 294 -32.89 18.33 -0.24
CA GLU A 294 -32.87 19.77 0.05
C GLU A 294 -31.44 20.34 0.05
N GLY A 295 -30.41 19.50 -0.14
CA GLY A 295 -29.01 19.88 -0.17
C GLY A 295 -28.36 20.03 1.21
N LYS A 296 -29.06 19.66 2.30
CA LYS A 296 -28.48 19.61 3.65
C LYS A 296 -27.47 18.45 3.72
N GLU A 297 -26.22 18.78 4.01
CA GLU A 297 -25.10 17.85 4.13
C GLU A 297 -24.83 17.53 5.62
N LEU A 298 -24.94 16.26 6.00
CA LEU A 298 -24.59 15.76 7.34
C LEU A 298 -23.35 14.88 7.23
N LYS A 299 -22.30 15.24 7.98
CA LYS A 299 -21.01 14.53 7.94
C LYS A 299 -20.99 13.38 8.94
N LEU A 300 -20.50 12.23 8.51
CA LEU A 300 -20.12 11.17 9.42
C LEU A 300 -18.84 11.58 10.15
N THR A 301 -18.85 11.53 11.48
CA THR A 301 -17.71 11.95 12.32
C THR A 301 -16.96 10.77 12.93
N LYS A 302 -17.59 9.59 12.99
CA LYS A 302 -17.05 8.34 13.51
C LYS A 302 -17.64 7.17 12.73
N PHE A 303 -16.91 6.07 12.64
CA PHE A 303 -17.38 4.86 11.99
C PHE A 303 -16.95 3.64 12.81
N ASN A 304 -17.85 2.67 12.94
CA ASN A 304 -17.67 1.53 13.85
C ASN A 304 -16.87 0.38 13.22
N LYS A 305 -16.79 0.36 11.89
CA LYS A 305 -15.99 -0.60 11.11
C LYS A 305 -14.87 0.13 10.37
N PRO A 306 -13.65 -0.40 10.36
CA PRO A 306 -12.54 0.27 9.72
C PRO A 306 -12.73 0.38 8.21
N ILE A 307 -12.30 1.51 7.66
CA ILE A 307 -12.18 1.73 6.22
C ILE A 307 -10.78 1.28 5.79
N THR A 308 -10.63 0.61 4.65
CA THR A 308 -9.29 0.30 4.13
C THR A 308 -8.83 1.39 3.18
N VAL A 309 -7.66 1.94 3.43
CA VAL A 309 -6.97 2.89 2.55
C VAL A 309 -5.86 2.13 1.82
N LYS A 310 -5.83 2.22 0.49
CA LYS A 310 -4.78 1.65 -0.36
C LYS A 310 -4.11 2.78 -1.14
N LEU A 311 -2.83 3.06 -0.89
CA LEU A 311 -2.08 4.17 -1.46
C LEU A 311 -0.94 3.63 -2.34
N LYS A 312 -0.72 4.24 -3.52
CA LYS A 312 0.41 3.89 -4.39
C LYS A 312 1.73 4.26 -3.71
N VAL A 313 2.72 3.38 -3.81
CA VAL A 313 4.08 3.57 -3.30
C VAL A 313 4.99 3.94 -4.46
N ASN A 314 5.77 5.02 -4.33
CA ASN A 314 6.83 5.36 -5.29
C ASN A 314 8.16 4.67 -4.88
N TYR A 315 8.78 3.89 -5.77
CA TYR A 315 9.78 2.86 -5.45
C TYR A 315 11.20 3.33 -5.06
N HIS A 316 11.36 4.52 -4.50
CA HIS A 316 12.68 5.08 -4.16
C HIS A 316 13.03 4.99 -2.67
N ALA A 317 12.12 4.49 -1.84
CA ALA A 317 12.24 4.46 -0.38
C ALA A 317 12.56 3.06 0.15
N ASP A 318 13.07 2.99 1.37
CA ASP A 318 13.32 1.71 2.04
C ASP A 318 12.00 1.05 2.48
N LEU A 319 11.60 0.00 1.77
CA LEU A 319 10.33 -0.69 1.96
C LEU A 319 10.11 -1.21 3.39
N GLU A 320 11.15 -1.58 4.14
CA GLU A 320 10.97 -2.06 5.52
C GLU A 320 10.67 -0.90 6.50
N LEU A 321 11.03 0.33 6.15
CA LEU A 321 10.77 1.54 6.93
C LEU A 321 9.45 2.23 6.58
N LEU A 322 8.74 1.73 5.56
CA LEU A 322 7.47 2.26 5.15
C LEU A 322 6.32 1.84 6.07
N GLY A 323 5.33 2.72 6.12
CA GLY A 323 4.04 2.52 6.75
C GLY A 323 3.01 3.51 6.23
N ILE A 324 1.74 3.19 6.40
CA ILE A 324 0.69 4.21 6.40
C ILE A 324 0.71 4.88 7.76
N TYR A 325 0.78 6.20 7.75
CA TYR A 325 0.73 7.03 8.94
C TYR A 325 -0.36 8.09 8.80
N PHE A 326 -0.77 8.64 9.92
CA PHE A 326 -1.30 9.99 9.96
C PHE A 326 -0.42 10.88 10.83
N ILE A 327 -0.51 12.19 10.59
CA ILE A 327 0.15 13.22 11.41
C ILE A 327 -0.98 13.95 12.15
N ALA A 328 -1.01 13.82 13.47
CA ALA A 328 -1.99 14.50 14.31
C ALA A 328 -1.75 16.01 14.31
N ASP A 329 -2.76 16.80 14.69
CA ASP A 329 -2.69 18.27 14.73
C ASP A 329 -1.54 18.82 15.59
N ASN A 330 -1.13 18.04 16.60
CA ASN A 330 -0.02 18.37 17.48
C ASN A 330 1.37 18.00 16.89
N GLY A 331 1.43 17.60 15.61
CA GLY A 331 2.63 17.13 14.90
C GLY A 331 3.06 15.70 15.22
N GLU A 332 2.27 14.92 15.96
CA GLU A 332 2.59 13.54 16.30
C GLU A 332 2.40 12.62 15.09
N LEU A 333 3.48 11.95 14.73
CA LEU A 333 3.46 10.88 13.75
C LEU A 333 2.82 9.64 14.39
N VAL A 334 1.82 9.04 13.75
CA VAL A 334 1.15 7.83 14.25
C VAL A 334 1.14 6.76 13.18
N TYR A 335 1.78 5.62 13.46
CA TYR A 335 1.81 4.44 12.59
C TYR A 335 0.46 3.74 12.63
N VAL A 336 -0.13 3.56 11.46
CA VAL A 336 -1.41 2.84 11.29
C VAL A 336 -1.13 1.36 11.00
N GLY A 337 -0.10 1.07 10.23
CA GLY A 337 0.14 -0.26 9.68
C GLY A 337 0.52 -0.16 8.20
N GLY A 338 0.43 -1.27 7.48
CA GLY A 338 0.67 -1.27 6.05
C GLY A 338 1.14 -2.64 5.57
N VAL A 339 0.43 -3.17 4.59
CA VAL A 339 0.87 -4.33 3.80
C VAL A 339 1.16 -3.83 2.40
N ILE A 340 2.35 -4.13 1.87
CA ILE A 340 2.73 -3.79 0.50
C ILE A 340 2.37 -4.97 -0.40
N ALA A 341 1.60 -4.68 -1.46
CA ALA A 341 1.29 -5.61 -2.53
C ALA A 341 1.06 -4.82 -3.83
N ASP A 342 1.61 -5.31 -4.95
CA ASP A 342 1.41 -4.77 -6.30
C ASP A 342 1.71 -3.27 -6.45
N GLY A 343 2.70 -2.75 -5.70
CA GLY A 343 3.07 -1.33 -5.73
C GLY A 343 2.14 -0.40 -4.95
N TYR A 344 1.27 -0.97 -4.12
CA TYR A 344 0.43 -0.24 -3.19
C TYR A 344 0.68 -0.70 -1.76
N MET A 345 0.53 0.22 -0.82
CA MET A 345 0.44 -0.08 0.59
C MET A 345 -1.00 0.06 1.04
N SER A 346 -1.53 -0.91 1.79
CA SER A 346 -2.88 -0.88 2.33
C SER A 346 -2.91 -1.03 3.85
N ALA A 347 -3.77 -0.27 4.51
CA ALA A 347 -4.04 -0.38 5.94
C ALA A 347 -5.50 -0.07 6.28
N GLU A 348 -5.98 -0.63 7.38
CA GLU A 348 -7.27 -0.31 7.97
C GLU A 348 -7.16 0.93 8.86
N VAL A 349 -7.99 1.94 8.62
CA VAL A 349 -8.08 3.17 9.43
C VAL A 349 -9.39 3.16 10.21
N SER A 350 -9.39 3.73 11.42
CA SER A 350 -10.54 3.72 12.33
C SER A 350 -11.12 5.11 12.64
N HIS A 351 -10.60 6.16 12.00
CA HIS A 351 -11.14 7.51 12.10
C HIS A 351 -10.81 8.30 10.83
N PHE A 352 -11.38 9.50 10.69
CA PHE A 352 -10.98 10.42 9.64
C PHE A 352 -9.68 11.13 10.04
N SER A 353 -8.73 11.23 9.10
CA SER A 353 -7.46 11.94 9.25
C SER A 353 -6.80 12.13 7.88
N ARG A 354 -5.57 12.65 7.90
CA ARG A 354 -4.68 12.76 6.75
C ARG A 354 -3.75 11.57 6.72
N TYR A 355 -3.93 10.70 5.74
CA TYR A 355 -3.16 9.47 5.60
C TYR A 355 -2.16 9.57 4.46
N ALA A 356 -0.96 9.05 4.67
CA ALA A 356 0.09 8.97 3.67
C ALA A 356 0.95 7.72 3.88
N VAL A 357 1.57 7.23 2.80
CA VAL A 357 2.71 6.31 2.92
C VAL A 357 3.93 7.16 3.27
N LEU A 358 4.48 6.95 4.47
CA LEU A 358 5.67 7.65 4.92
C LEU A 358 6.80 6.66 5.18
N GLU A 359 8.02 7.11 4.91
CA GLU A 359 9.24 6.48 5.40
C GLU A 359 9.67 7.21 6.68
N SER A 360 9.93 6.46 7.75
CA SER A 360 10.43 7.02 9.01
C SER A 360 11.80 6.42 9.32
N ASP A 361 12.86 7.19 9.09
CA ASP A 361 14.22 6.78 9.44
C ASP A 361 14.63 7.37 10.79
N LYS A 362 14.59 6.50 11.82
CA LYS A 362 15.06 6.83 13.17
C LYS A 362 16.33 6.06 13.52
N SER A 363 17.38 6.80 13.87
CA SER A 363 18.62 6.28 14.44
C SER A 363 18.80 6.71 15.89
N PHE A 364 19.58 5.95 16.66
CA PHE A 364 19.94 6.28 18.04
C PHE A 364 21.46 6.41 18.16
N ALA A 365 21.93 7.37 18.94
CA ALA A 365 23.34 7.71 19.05
C ALA A 365 24.20 6.60 19.66
N ASP A 366 23.60 5.73 20.47
CA ASP A 366 24.23 4.58 21.11
C ASP A 366 24.09 3.26 20.31
N VAL A 367 23.59 3.34 19.08
CA VAL A 367 23.47 2.22 18.16
C VAL A 367 24.29 2.54 16.91
N ALA A 368 25.52 2.05 16.85
CA ALA A 368 26.36 2.19 15.67
C ALA A 368 25.70 1.55 14.44
N GLU A 369 25.90 2.10 13.25
CA GLU A 369 25.28 1.60 12.01
C GLU A 369 25.65 0.14 11.71
N ASN A 370 26.85 -0.29 12.07
CA ASN A 370 27.32 -1.67 11.91
C ASN A 370 26.95 -2.59 13.09
N HIS A 371 26.21 -2.11 14.08
CA HIS A 371 25.71 -2.95 15.16
C HIS A 371 24.73 -3.96 14.59
N TRP A 372 24.87 -5.24 14.97
CA TRP A 372 24.08 -6.34 14.38
C TRP A 372 22.56 -6.14 14.47
N ALA A 373 22.07 -5.47 15.52
CA ALA A 373 20.66 -5.15 15.70
C ALA A 373 20.22 -3.79 15.11
N ALA A 374 21.12 -2.98 14.54
CA ALA A 374 20.82 -1.62 14.10
C ALA A 374 19.64 -1.58 13.11
N ARG A 375 19.63 -2.52 12.16
CA ARG A 375 18.54 -2.65 11.19
C ARG A 375 17.21 -2.98 11.86
N ALA A 376 17.21 -3.98 12.74
CA ALA A 376 15.99 -4.39 13.44
C ALA A 376 15.42 -3.23 14.28
N ILE A 377 16.29 -2.48 14.96
CA ILE A 377 15.90 -1.32 15.76
C ILE A 377 15.27 -0.25 14.87
N LYS A 378 15.88 0.08 13.74
CA LYS A 378 15.37 1.07 12.79
C LYS A 378 13.99 0.69 12.24
N VAL A 379 13.83 -0.57 11.80
CA VAL A 379 12.56 -1.08 11.27
C VAL A 379 11.44 -1.03 12.31
N LEU A 380 11.70 -1.50 13.54
CA LEU A 380 10.66 -1.48 14.58
C LEU A 380 10.39 -0.08 15.13
N ALA A 381 11.37 0.83 15.10
CA ALA A 381 11.19 2.22 15.48
C ALA A 381 10.31 2.96 14.46
N ALA A 382 10.54 2.73 13.15
CA ALA A 382 9.69 3.25 12.09
C ALA A 382 8.23 2.83 12.31
N LYS A 383 8.01 1.55 12.60
CA LYS A 383 6.68 0.98 12.86
C LYS A 383 6.12 1.29 14.26
N GLN A 384 6.81 2.12 15.04
CA GLN A 384 6.43 2.50 16.41
C GLN A 384 6.18 1.32 17.37
N ILE A 385 6.83 0.19 17.10
CA ILE A 385 6.77 -1.02 17.92
C ILE A 385 7.73 -0.88 19.11
N VAL A 386 8.93 -0.34 18.85
CA VAL A 386 9.92 -0.01 19.87
C VAL A 386 10.16 1.49 19.93
N TYR A 387 10.50 1.97 21.12
CA TYR A 387 10.94 3.35 21.37
C TYR A 387 12.28 3.33 22.08
N GLY A 388 13.06 4.40 21.91
CA GLY A 388 14.24 4.61 22.74
C GLY A 388 13.88 4.84 24.21
N VAL A 389 14.86 4.67 25.09
CA VAL A 389 14.72 5.10 26.49
C VAL A 389 14.77 6.63 26.62
N SER A 390 15.25 7.30 25.58
CA SER A 390 15.16 8.73 25.34
C SER A 390 15.02 9.01 23.84
N ASP A 391 14.94 10.29 23.49
CA ASP A 391 14.95 10.74 22.09
C ASP A 391 16.17 10.27 21.29
N THR A 392 17.32 10.07 21.95
CA THR A 392 18.62 9.80 21.31
C THR A 392 19.26 8.47 21.71
N SER A 393 18.76 7.77 22.73
CA SER A 393 19.36 6.51 23.24
C SER A 393 18.36 5.37 23.22
N PHE A 394 18.81 4.21 22.74
CA PHE A 394 18.06 2.96 22.71
C PHE A 394 18.45 1.96 23.81
N GLN A 395 19.71 2.01 24.25
CA GLN A 395 20.36 1.05 25.16
C GLN A 395 20.27 -0.41 24.67
N PRO A 396 20.91 -0.76 23.53
CA PRO A 396 20.78 -2.09 22.92
C PRO A 396 21.20 -3.24 23.84
N ASN A 397 22.15 -3.00 24.74
CA ASN A 397 22.69 -4.01 25.67
C ASN A 397 21.98 -4.03 27.03
N ALA A 398 21.05 -3.11 27.30
CA ALA A 398 20.28 -3.15 28.54
C ALA A 398 19.31 -4.34 28.52
N ASN A 399 19.10 -4.93 29.69
CA ASN A 399 18.12 -5.99 29.86
C ASN A 399 16.71 -5.45 29.71
N VAL A 400 15.84 -6.22 29.06
CA VAL A 400 14.43 -5.84 28.87
C VAL A 400 13.54 -6.47 29.96
N THR A 401 12.58 -5.71 30.45
CA THR A 401 11.56 -6.21 31.39
C THR A 401 10.50 -7.05 30.66
N ARG A 402 9.78 -7.89 31.41
CA ARG A 402 8.64 -8.66 30.88
C ARG A 402 7.57 -7.75 30.29
N ALA A 403 7.23 -6.64 30.95
CA ALA A 403 6.25 -5.67 30.45
C ALA A 403 6.69 -5.00 29.15
N GLU A 404 7.96 -4.57 29.04
CA GLU A 404 8.50 -3.97 27.82
C GLU A 404 8.48 -4.95 26.65
N PHE A 405 8.91 -6.20 26.86
CA PHE A 405 8.90 -7.17 25.79
C PHE A 405 7.48 -7.46 25.27
N VAL A 406 6.52 -7.64 26.19
CA VAL A 406 5.11 -7.84 25.83
C VAL A 406 4.54 -6.61 25.12
N ALA A 407 4.99 -5.39 25.46
CA ALA A 407 4.62 -4.18 24.74
C ALA A 407 5.05 -4.22 23.27
N PHE A 408 6.23 -4.76 22.96
CA PHE A 408 6.68 -4.90 21.57
C PHE A 408 5.80 -5.90 20.81
N VAL A 409 5.44 -7.02 21.43
CA VAL A 409 4.55 -8.02 20.82
C VAL A 409 3.15 -7.44 20.57
N VAL A 410 2.56 -6.81 21.58
CA VAL A 410 1.21 -6.22 21.49
C VAL A 410 1.12 -5.14 20.42
N ARG A 411 2.11 -4.24 20.36
CA ARG A 411 2.19 -3.21 19.30
C ARG A 411 2.41 -3.82 17.93
N GLY A 412 3.33 -4.80 17.82
CA GLY A 412 3.63 -5.48 16.56
C GLY A 412 2.42 -6.23 15.98
N LEU A 413 1.54 -6.75 16.84
CA LEU A 413 0.32 -7.44 16.43
C LEU A 413 -0.93 -6.54 16.38
N GLY A 414 -0.83 -5.29 16.82
CA GLY A 414 -1.96 -4.35 16.86
C GLY A 414 -3.07 -4.74 17.86
N LEU A 415 -2.71 -5.44 18.95
CA LEU A 415 -3.70 -5.92 19.92
C LEU A 415 -4.22 -4.79 20.82
N LYS A 416 -5.49 -4.90 21.22
CA LYS A 416 -6.16 -3.96 22.13
C LYS A 416 -6.86 -4.76 23.22
N ALA A 417 -6.74 -4.30 24.45
CA ALA A 417 -7.43 -4.92 25.59
C ALA A 417 -8.94 -4.65 25.52
N THR A 418 -9.73 -5.62 25.98
CA THR A 418 -11.18 -5.48 26.11
C THR A 418 -11.64 -5.24 27.55
N GLY A 419 -10.78 -5.54 28.54
CA GLY A 419 -11.07 -5.33 29.95
C GLY A 419 -9.86 -4.93 30.80
N LEU A 420 -9.90 -5.34 32.07
CA LEU A 420 -8.84 -5.12 33.06
C LEU A 420 -7.98 -6.38 33.22
N SER A 421 -6.77 -6.21 33.74
CA SER A 421 -5.85 -7.33 33.99
C SER A 421 -6.38 -8.22 35.12
N SER A 422 -6.20 -9.53 34.99
CA SER A 422 -6.49 -10.49 36.06
C SER A 422 -5.33 -10.66 37.06
N PHE A 423 -4.15 -10.11 36.78
CA PHE A 423 -2.98 -10.20 37.64
C PHE A 423 -2.98 -9.11 38.72
N ALA A 424 -2.78 -9.50 39.98
CA ALA A 424 -2.85 -8.61 41.13
C ALA A 424 -1.69 -7.60 41.21
N ASP A 425 -0.56 -7.90 40.57
CA ASP A 425 0.62 -7.03 40.50
C ASP A 425 0.62 -6.11 39.27
N VAL A 426 -0.48 -6.08 38.51
CA VAL A 426 -0.68 -5.15 37.40
C VAL A 426 -1.66 -4.08 37.84
N ASN A 427 -1.13 -2.90 38.17
CA ASN A 427 -1.94 -1.74 38.51
C ASN A 427 -2.65 -1.21 37.25
N ASP A 428 -3.97 -1.03 37.28
CA ASP A 428 -4.78 -0.57 36.14
C ASP A 428 -4.35 0.79 35.56
N LYS A 429 -3.64 1.61 36.34
CA LYS A 429 -3.10 2.92 35.91
C LYS A 429 -1.68 2.84 35.34
N ALA A 430 -1.03 1.67 35.40
CA ALA A 430 0.30 1.49 34.85
C ALA A 430 0.25 1.48 33.31
N TRP A 431 1.27 2.05 32.67
CA TRP A 431 1.35 2.13 31.20
C TRP A 431 1.27 0.75 30.52
N TYR A 432 1.71 -0.30 31.21
CA TYR A 432 1.70 -1.67 30.71
C TYR A 432 0.40 -2.43 31.02
N ALA A 433 -0.54 -1.87 31.79
CA ALA A 433 -1.78 -2.57 32.14
C ALA A 433 -2.58 -3.01 30.90
N PRO A 434 -2.94 -2.11 29.95
CA PRO A 434 -3.67 -2.54 28.74
C PRO A 434 -2.85 -3.48 27.86
N ILE A 435 -1.51 -3.39 27.90
CA ILE A 435 -0.61 -4.25 27.14
C ILE A 435 -0.65 -5.68 27.68
N VAL A 436 -0.47 -5.84 28.99
CA VAL A 436 -0.50 -7.15 29.65
C VAL A 436 -1.89 -7.77 29.50
N THR A 437 -2.96 -6.99 29.67
CA THR A 437 -4.32 -7.48 29.47
C THR A 437 -4.55 -7.98 28.05
N ALA A 438 -4.21 -7.20 27.02
CA ALA A 438 -4.41 -7.59 25.63
C ALA A 438 -3.66 -8.89 25.27
N ALA A 439 -2.41 -9.03 25.73
CA ALA A 439 -1.62 -10.23 25.50
C ALA A 439 -2.18 -11.45 26.24
N ASN A 440 -2.73 -11.25 27.44
CA ASN A 440 -3.32 -12.33 28.25
C ASN A 440 -4.66 -12.80 27.66
N GLU A 441 -5.53 -11.87 27.24
CA GLU A 441 -6.78 -12.15 26.54
C GLU A 441 -6.53 -12.91 25.21
N ALA A 442 -5.45 -12.56 24.51
CA ALA A 442 -4.99 -13.27 23.31
C ALA A 442 -4.34 -14.63 23.60
N GLY A 443 -4.13 -15.00 24.86
CA GLY A 443 -3.45 -16.25 25.25
C GLY A 443 -1.96 -16.30 24.91
N ILE A 444 -1.33 -15.15 24.62
CA ILE A 444 0.08 -15.04 24.25
C ILE A 444 0.99 -15.15 25.47
N ILE A 445 0.54 -14.62 26.61
CA ILE A 445 1.30 -14.63 27.86
C ILE A 445 0.59 -15.46 28.93
N LYS A 446 1.39 -15.92 29.90
CA LYS A 446 0.94 -16.46 31.17
C LYS A 446 1.68 -15.73 32.30
N GLY A 447 1.05 -15.63 33.46
CA GLY A 447 1.71 -15.18 34.67
C GLY A 447 2.73 -16.21 35.18
N ARG A 448 3.64 -15.77 36.04
CA ARG A 448 4.51 -16.67 36.80
C ARG A 448 3.73 -17.48 37.84
N SER A 449 2.57 -16.96 38.26
CA SER A 449 1.53 -17.70 38.95
C SER A 449 0.17 -17.28 38.40
N ALA A 450 -0.91 -17.85 38.94
CA ALA A 450 -2.27 -17.47 38.56
C ALA A 450 -2.58 -15.98 38.80
N SER A 451 -1.90 -15.32 39.74
CA SER A 451 -2.15 -13.93 40.14
C SER A 451 -0.98 -12.97 39.94
N ILE A 452 0.20 -13.44 39.50
CA ILE A 452 1.42 -12.64 39.41
C ILE A 452 1.98 -12.69 37.99
N PHE A 453 2.14 -11.53 37.34
CA PHE A 453 2.78 -11.39 36.03
C PHE A 453 4.28 -11.05 36.10
N ALA A 454 4.69 -10.32 37.15
CA ALA A 454 6.02 -9.75 37.37
C ALA A 454 6.46 -8.76 36.27
N PRO A 455 5.74 -7.62 36.06
CA PRO A 455 5.95 -6.73 34.91
C PRO A 455 7.34 -6.10 34.85
N ASN A 456 7.90 -5.74 36.01
CA ASN A 456 9.17 -5.02 36.11
C ASN A 456 10.39 -5.95 36.19
N GLU A 457 10.18 -7.26 36.24
CA GLU A 457 11.29 -8.21 36.25
C GLU A 457 11.86 -8.41 34.85
N THR A 458 13.18 -8.63 34.78
CA THR A 458 13.87 -8.95 33.54
C THR A 458 13.39 -10.29 32.98
N ILE A 459 13.15 -10.33 31.66
CA ILE A 459 12.71 -11.55 30.99
C ILE A 459 13.89 -12.47 30.66
N THR A 460 13.72 -13.76 30.91
CA THR A 460 14.66 -14.78 30.49
C THR A 460 14.49 -15.11 29.00
N ARG A 461 15.53 -15.69 28.39
CA ARG A 461 15.49 -16.06 26.97
C ARG A 461 14.42 -17.12 26.66
N GLU A 462 14.19 -18.08 27.55
CA GLU A 462 13.12 -19.08 27.36
C GLU A 462 11.72 -18.46 27.46
N GLU A 463 11.49 -17.51 28.38
CA GLU A 463 10.21 -16.78 28.47
C GLU A 463 9.97 -15.92 27.23
N MET A 464 10.99 -15.19 26.77
CA MET A 464 10.91 -14.37 25.55
C MET A 464 10.55 -15.22 24.33
N THR A 465 11.12 -16.41 24.24
CA THR A 465 10.91 -17.35 23.13
C THR A 465 9.50 -17.92 23.14
N ALA A 466 9.01 -18.36 24.30
CA ALA A 466 7.64 -18.87 24.45
C ALA A 466 6.59 -17.84 24.04
N ILE A 467 6.74 -16.59 24.49
CA ILE A 467 5.82 -15.50 24.13
C ILE A 467 5.77 -15.29 22.61
N ILE A 468 6.91 -15.37 21.91
CA ILE A 468 6.95 -15.19 20.45
C ILE A 468 6.28 -16.34 19.71
N VAL A 469 6.47 -17.59 20.17
CA VAL A 469 5.77 -18.73 19.59
C VAL A 469 4.27 -18.58 19.78
N HIS A 470 3.79 -18.27 20.99
CA HIS A 470 2.37 -18.07 21.20
C HIS A 470 1.80 -16.89 20.39
N ALA A 471 2.58 -15.82 20.19
CA ALA A 471 2.21 -14.70 19.33
C ALA A 471 2.04 -15.14 17.86
N TYR A 472 2.94 -15.98 17.37
CA TYR A 472 2.84 -16.60 16.04
C TYR A 472 1.61 -17.51 15.93
N GLU A 473 1.39 -18.39 16.90
CA GLU A 473 0.23 -19.29 16.92
C GLU A 473 -1.09 -18.52 16.98
N TYR A 474 -1.16 -17.45 17.78
CA TYR A 474 -2.32 -16.58 17.87
C TYR A 474 -2.63 -15.95 16.51
N LYS A 475 -1.61 -15.40 15.83
CA LYS A 475 -1.82 -14.66 14.58
C LYS A 475 -2.14 -15.58 13.40
N THR A 476 -1.57 -16.78 13.38
CA THR A 476 -1.75 -17.73 12.27
C THR A 476 -2.91 -18.72 12.50
N GLY A 477 -3.35 -18.91 13.74
CA GLY A 477 -4.27 -19.97 14.12
C GLY A 477 -3.66 -21.38 14.08
N VAL A 478 -2.36 -21.50 13.75
CA VAL A 478 -1.67 -22.78 13.62
C VAL A 478 -0.88 -23.06 14.89
N LYS A 479 -1.20 -24.17 15.55
CA LYS A 479 -0.39 -24.67 16.67
C LYS A 479 0.91 -25.27 16.16
N THR A 480 2.01 -24.89 16.79
CA THR A 480 3.32 -25.45 16.50
C THR A 480 3.38 -26.89 17.02
N ALA A 481 3.92 -27.80 16.21
CA ALA A 481 4.02 -29.20 16.60
C ALA A 481 5.15 -29.38 17.64
N ALA A 482 4.89 -30.17 18.68
CA ALA A 482 5.91 -30.63 19.60
C ALA A 482 6.86 -31.58 18.86
N GLU A 483 7.99 -31.06 18.43
CA GLU A 483 9.00 -31.81 17.68
C GLU A 483 10.27 -32.08 18.50
N GLN A 484 11.04 -33.06 18.02
CA GLN A 484 12.16 -33.66 18.72
C GLN A 484 13.27 -32.65 19.05
N GLN A 485 13.92 -32.90 20.19
CA GLN A 485 14.86 -32.00 20.89
C GLN A 485 15.96 -31.43 19.99
N ASN A 486 16.10 -30.11 19.97
CA ASN A 486 17.24 -29.43 19.36
C ASN A 486 18.56 -29.79 20.08
N ALA A 487 19.65 -29.87 19.31
CA ALA A 487 20.99 -30.22 19.78
C ALA A 487 21.71 -29.08 20.52
N PHE A 488 21.01 -28.27 21.34
CA PHE A 488 21.69 -27.30 22.19
C PHE A 488 22.45 -28.02 23.30
N ALA A 489 23.71 -27.62 23.52
CA ALA A 489 24.56 -28.23 24.55
C ALA A 489 23.97 -28.11 25.97
N ASP A 490 23.19 -27.06 26.22
CA ASP A 490 22.48 -26.78 27.47
C ASP A 490 20.98 -27.06 27.41
N ALA A 491 20.52 -27.93 26.50
CA ALA A 491 19.10 -28.27 26.37
C ALA A 491 18.47 -28.84 27.66
N LYS A 492 19.28 -29.37 28.59
CA LYS A 492 18.83 -29.84 29.91
C LYS A 492 18.46 -28.71 30.88
N GLU A 493 18.95 -27.49 30.64
CA GLU A 493 18.65 -26.31 31.45
C GLU A 493 17.32 -25.65 31.06
N ILE A 494 16.77 -26.01 29.89
CA ILE A 494 15.48 -25.49 29.40
C ILE A 494 14.36 -26.05 30.29
N SER A 495 13.53 -25.16 30.82
CA SER A 495 12.37 -25.55 31.61
C SER A 495 11.46 -26.49 30.83
N ALA A 496 10.88 -27.49 31.50
CA ALA A 496 9.97 -28.45 30.86
C ALA A 496 8.82 -27.76 30.09
N TRP A 497 8.28 -26.67 30.62
CA TRP A 497 7.20 -25.91 30.00
C TRP A 497 7.62 -25.12 28.74
N ALA A 498 8.91 -24.86 28.55
CA ALA A 498 9.44 -24.04 27.46
C ALA A 498 10.04 -24.87 26.33
N LYS A 499 10.19 -26.19 26.50
CA LYS A 499 10.92 -27.05 25.55
C LYS A 499 10.33 -27.02 24.16
N ASP A 500 9.01 -27.17 24.06
CA ASP A 500 8.32 -27.24 22.78
C ASP A 500 8.39 -25.88 22.07
N ASP A 501 8.18 -24.79 22.80
CA ASP A 501 8.30 -23.43 22.26
C ASP A 501 9.73 -23.12 21.78
N VAL A 502 10.75 -23.50 22.54
CA VAL A 502 12.15 -23.30 22.13
C VAL A 502 12.47 -24.10 20.88
N ASN A 503 11.94 -25.33 20.76
CA ASN A 503 12.12 -26.13 19.56
C ASN A 503 11.41 -25.51 18.35
N ALA A 504 10.16 -25.09 18.52
CA ALA A 504 9.37 -24.43 17.49
C ALA A 504 10.02 -23.12 17.01
N ALA A 505 10.46 -22.28 17.94
CA ALA A 505 11.11 -21.00 17.63
C ALA A 505 12.40 -21.17 16.82
N PHE A 506 13.20 -22.19 17.13
CA PHE A 506 14.41 -22.50 16.36
C PHE A 506 14.05 -22.93 14.94
N LYS A 507 13.06 -23.84 14.78
CA LYS A 507 12.60 -24.32 13.47
C LYS A 507 11.99 -23.19 12.61
N LEU A 508 11.23 -22.29 13.25
CA LEU A 508 10.62 -21.15 12.56
C LEU A 508 11.64 -20.07 12.17
N GLY A 509 12.85 -20.13 12.74
CA GLY A 509 13.91 -19.15 12.52
C GLY A 509 13.81 -17.91 13.40
N PHE A 510 13.03 -17.95 14.48
CA PHE A 510 12.91 -16.84 15.43
C PHE A 510 14.17 -16.68 16.27
N VAL A 511 14.82 -17.80 16.61
CA VAL A 511 16.07 -17.82 17.37
C VAL A 511 17.10 -18.72 16.69
N SER A 512 18.33 -18.24 16.61
CA SER A 512 19.54 -19.04 16.40
C SER A 512 20.29 -19.07 17.73
N GLY A 513 20.83 -20.22 18.14
CA GLY A 513 21.54 -20.36 19.42
C GLY A 513 22.62 -19.28 19.61
N ARG A 514 23.08 -19.12 20.85
CA ARG A 514 24.30 -18.36 21.14
C ARG A 514 25.53 -19.17 20.69
N GLY A 515 26.71 -18.54 20.76
CA GLY A 515 27.99 -19.21 20.51
C GLY A 515 28.12 -20.54 21.28
N ASP A 516 29.00 -21.41 20.81
CA ASP A 516 29.29 -22.73 21.40
C ASP A 516 28.12 -23.72 21.38
N GLY A 517 27.14 -23.52 20.49
CA GLY A 517 25.99 -24.41 20.34
C GLY A 517 25.03 -24.38 21.53
N ARG A 518 24.97 -23.26 22.27
CA ARG A 518 24.14 -23.09 23.47
C ARG A 518 22.87 -22.28 23.20
N PHE A 519 21.81 -22.52 23.96
CA PHE A 519 20.63 -21.67 23.98
C PHE A 519 20.69 -20.62 25.10
N ALA A 520 21.23 -20.95 26.28
CA ALA A 520 21.23 -20.14 27.49
C ALA A 520 19.81 -19.76 27.98
N PRO A 521 18.94 -20.73 28.33
CA PRO A 521 17.52 -20.48 28.61
C PRO A 521 17.27 -19.51 29.76
N LYS A 522 18.12 -19.54 30.80
CA LYS A 522 17.98 -18.73 32.02
C LYS A 522 18.66 -17.38 31.94
N ALA A 523 19.39 -17.11 30.85
CA ALA A 523 20.03 -15.81 30.67
C ALA A 523 18.97 -14.73 30.43
N TRP A 524 19.26 -13.53 30.94
CA TRP A 524 18.48 -12.34 30.63
C TRP A 524 18.62 -11.95 29.16
N SER A 525 17.53 -11.44 28.59
CA SER A 525 17.49 -10.97 27.20
C SER A 525 17.72 -9.47 27.13
N THR A 526 18.54 -9.04 26.17
CA THR A 526 18.78 -7.61 25.93
C THR A 526 17.69 -6.99 25.06
N ARG A 527 17.60 -5.65 25.06
CA ARG A 527 16.71 -4.91 24.16
C ARG A 527 17.01 -5.17 22.68
N ALA A 528 18.28 -5.35 22.31
CA ALA A 528 18.67 -5.73 20.96
C ALA A 528 18.16 -7.14 20.58
N GLU A 529 18.30 -8.13 21.45
CA GLU A 529 17.76 -9.49 21.23
C GLU A 529 16.24 -9.48 21.11
N ALA A 530 15.55 -8.75 21.99
CA ALA A 530 14.12 -8.56 21.96
C ALA A 530 13.62 -7.90 20.66
N THR A 531 14.36 -6.94 20.13
CA THR A 531 14.01 -6.29 18.86
C THR A 531 14.19 -7.26 17.70
N GLN A 532 15.29 -8.00 17.67
CA GLN A 532 15.58 -8.93 16.58
C GLN A 532 14.53 -10.04 16.49
N ILE A 533 14.13 -10.63 17.62
CA ILE A 533 13.15 -11.71 17.62
C ILE A 533 11.76 -11.23 17.16
N ILE A 534 11.39 -9.97 17.44
CA ILE A 534 10.15 -9.37 16.94
C ILE A 534 10.21 -9.17 15.42
N VAL A 535 11.33 -8.71 14.86
CA VAL A 535 11.49 -8.63 13.41
C VAL A 535 11.37 -10.01 12.76
N ASN A 536 11.98 -11.04 13.36
CA ASN A 536 11.89 -12.41 12.85
C ASN A 536 10.43 -12.92 12.87
N LEU A 537 9.67 -12.61 13.93
CA LEU A 537 8.25 -12.90 14.00
C LEU A 537 7.49 -12.19 12.87
N LEU A 538 7.64 -10.88 12.73
CA LEU A 538 6.90 -10.09 11.74
C LEU A 538 7.22 -10.48 10.29
N LYS A 539 8.44 -10.97 10.00
CA LYS A 539 8.80 -11.49 8.67
C LYS A 539 8.15 -12.82 8.34
N LYS A 540 7.64 -13.53 9.35
CA LYS A 540 7.02 -14.85 9.21
C LYS A 540 5.49 -14.78 9.11
N LEU A 541 4.91 -13.67 9.58
CA LEU A 541 3.51 -13.32 9.43
C LEU A 541 3.28 -12.67 8.08
#